data_AF-A0A9E2EYR5-F1
#
_entry.id   AF-A0A9E2EYR5-F1
#
_cell.length_a   1.000
_cell.length_b   1.000
_cell.length_c   1.000
_cell.angle_alpha   90.00
_cell.angle_beta   90.00
_cell.angle_gamma   90.00
#
_symmetry.space_group_name_H-M   'P 1'
#
loop_
_entity.id
_entity.type
_entity.pdbx_description
1 polymer ?
#
loop_
_entity_poly.entity_id
_entity_poly.type
_entity_poly.pdbx_seq_one_letter_code
_entity_poly.pdbx_strand_id
1 'polypeptide(L)'
;MSKRVPRFETDEEAEKFLEQDLSDYMDPRNLRTLKYEFQPKDTQLNLRLSKGLLKAIKRSAAADGISYQKYIRMILEQAVSRPDR
;
A
#
# COMPACT_ATOMS: atom_id res chain seq x y z
N MET A 1 -17.49 -11.60 -9.87
CA MET A 1 -18.29 -11.27 -8.68
C MET A 1 -17.72 -12.09 -7.55
N SER A 2 -17.15 -11.47 -6.52
CA SER A 2 -16.63 -12.21 -5.37
C SER A 2 -17.78 -12.77 -4.53
N LYS A 3 -17.59 -13.96 -3.97
CA LYS A 3 -18.51 -14.59 -3.02
C LYS A 3 -18.50 -13.79 -1.71
N ARG A 4 -19.64 -13.79 -1.01
CA ARG A 4 -19.70 -13.18 0.33
C ARG A 4 -19.10 -14.14 1.35
N VAL A 5 -18.30 -13.61 2.27
CA VAL A 5 -17.80 -14.36 3.42
C VAL A 5 -19.01 -14.76 4.29
N PRO A 6 -19.14 -16.05 4.67
CA PRO A 6 -20.23 -16.49 5.52
C PRO A 6 -20.10 -15.95 6.95
N ARG A 7 -21.18 -16.03 7.71
CA ARG A 7 -21.19 -15.64 9.12
C ARG A 7 -20.77 -16.83 9.98
N PHE A 8 -19.82 -16.64 10.87
CA PHE A 8 -19.35 -17.64 11.83
C PHE A 8 -19.86 -17.32 13.23
N GLU A 9 -20.14 -18.33 14.04
CA GLU A 9 -20.58 -18.17 15.43
C GLU A 9 -19.42 -18.41 16.42
N THR A 10 -18.37 -19.10 15.98
CA THR A 10 -17.17 -19.39 16.79
C THR A 10 -15.88 -19.06 16.03
N ASP A 11 -14.80 -18.82 16.78
CA ASP A 11 -13.48 -18.57 16.20
C ASP A 11 -12.92 -19.83 15.51
N GLU A 12 -13.19 -21.03 16.04
CA GLU A 12 -12.77 -22.31 15.44
C GLU A 12 -13.38 -22.54 14.03
N GLU A 13 -14.63 -22.11 13.82
CA GLU A 13 -15.27 -22.15 12.50
C GLU A 13 -14.61 -21.18 11.51
N ALA A 14 -14.25 -19.98 11.98
CA ALA A 14 -13.56 -19.00 11.18
C ALA A 14 -12.15 -19.49 10.80
N GLU A 15 -11.41 -20.08 11.74
CA GLU A 15 -10.09 -20.66 11.49
C GLU A 15 -10.14 -21.76 10.43
N LYS A 16 -11.06 -22.72 10.55
CA LYS A 16 -11.26 -23.77 9.54
C LYS A 16 -11.62 -23.19 8.17
N PHE A 17 -12.39 -22.11 8.12
CA PHE A 17 -12.70 -21.43 6.86
C PHE A 17 -11.47 -20.78 6.21
N LEU A 18 -10.52 -20.28 7.01
CA LEU A 18 -9.29 -19.66 6.52
C LEU A 18 -8.27 -20.67 5.96
N GLU A 19 -8.41 -21.95 6.25
CA GLU A 19 -7.51 -23.01 5.75
C GLU A 19 -7.64 -23.27 4.24
N GLN A 20 -8.71 -22.79 3.61
CA GLN A 20 -8.98 -22.99 2.17
C GLN A 20 -8.48 -21.82 1.30
N ASP A 21 -8.53 -21.98 -0.02
CA ASP A 21 -8.29 -20.89 -0.96
C ASP A 21 -9.42 -19.84 -0.90
N LEU A 22 -9.05 -18.60 -0.58
CA LEU A 22 -9.98 -17.48 -0.42
C LEU A 22 -10.13 -16.62 -1.68
N SER A 23 -9.49 -16.98 -2.79
CA SER A 23 -9.47 -16.17 -4.02
C SER A 23 -10.87 -15.77 -4.50
N ASP A 24 -11.85 -16.69 -4.40
CA ASP A 24 -13.25 -16.44 -4.77
C ASP A 24 -13.94 -15.39 -3.89
N TYR A 25 -13.45 -15.14 -2.68
CA TYR A 25 -13.98 -14.17 -1.72
C TYR A 25 -13.31 -12.81 -1.83
N MET A 26 -12.23 -12.68 -2.62
CA MET A 26 -11.52 -11.42 -2.84
C MET A 26 -12.10 -10.66 -4.04
N ASP A 27 -12.43 -9.38 -3.88
CA ASP A 27 -12.79 -8.50 -5.01
C ASP A 27 -11.54 -7.78 -5.51
N PRO A 28 -11.06 -8.03 -6.74
CA PRO A 28 -9.90 -7.36 -7.30
C PRO A 28 -10.01 -5.83 -7.33
N ARG A 29 -11.24 -5.28 -7.37
CA ARG A 29 -11.49 -3.84 -7.35
C ARG A 29 -11.14 -3.20 -6.00
N ASN A 30 -11.14 -3.99 -4.93
CA ASN A 30 -10.77 -3.55 -3.59
C ASN A 30 -9.29 -3.78 -3.28
N LEU A 31 -8.58 -4.52 -4.14
CA LEU A 31 -7.15 -4.75 -4.00
C LEU A 31 -6.39 -3.51 -4.48
N ARG A 32 -5.43 -3.06 -3.67
CA ARG A 32 -4.47 -2.03 -4.07
C ARG A 32 -3.17 -2.70 -4.41
N THR A 33 -2.65 -2.43 -5.62
CA THR A 33 -1.30 -2.86 -5.99
C THR A 33 -0.28 -2.17 -5.08
N LEU A 34 0.32 -2.94 -4.18
CA LEU A 34 1.49 -2.51 -3.41
C LEU A 34 2.74 -2.92 -4.19
N LYS A 35 3.45 -1.94 -4.75
CA LYS A 35 4.77 -2.17 -5.33
C LYS A 35 5.81 -1.99 -4.23
N TYR A 36 6.46 -3.08 -3.83
CA TYR A 36 7.49 -3.07 -2.78
C TYR A 36 8.87 -2.65 -3.31
N GLU A 37 9.07 -2.75 -4.62
CA GLU A 37 10.31 -2.43 -5.30
C GLU A 37 10.16 -1.20 -6.20
N PHE A 38 11.04 -0.25 -5.96
CA PHE A 38 11.24 0.96 -6.72
C PHE A 38 12.40 0.72 -7.69
N GLN A 39 12.44 1.48 -8.78
CA GLN A 39 13.61 1.51 -9.66
C GLN A 39 14.91 1.72 -8.85
N PRO A 40 16.06 1.22 -9.31
CA PRO A 40 17.32 1.37 -8.60
C PRO A 40 17.60 2.85 -8.28
N LYS A 41 18.23 3.09 -7.11
CA LYS A 41 18.57 4.44 -6.64
C LYS A 41 19.86 4.92 -7.29
N ASP A 42 19.82 5.18 -8.58
CA ASP A 42 21.00 5.53 -9.41
C ASP A 42 21.31 7.04 -9.44
N THR A 43 20.33 7.89 -9.15
CA THR A 43 20.47 9.36 -9.17
C THR A 43 19.91 10.05 -7.92
N GLN A 44 20.33 11.30 -7.70
CA GLN A 44 19.91 12.13 -6.56
C GLN A 44 18.99 13.28 -7.00
N LEU A 45 17.94 13.51 -6.21
CA LEU A 45 17.06 14.67 -6.34
C LEU A 45 17.34 15.66 -5.21
N ASN A 46 17.85 16.85 -5.56
CA ASN A 46 18.05 17.95 -4.61
C ASN A 46 16.85 18.90 -4.63
N LEU A 47 16.13 19.02 -3.51
CA LEU A 47 14.88 19.79 -3.43
C LEU A 47 14.84 20.68 -2.19
N ARG A 48 14.37 21.92 -2.35
CA ARG A 48 14.06 22.82 -1.22
C ARG A 48 12.64 22.57 -0.72
N LEU A 49 12.50 22.37 0.58
CA LEU A 49 11.22 22.12 1.24
C LEU A 49 11.07 23.03 2.47
N SER A 50 9.84 23.43 2.78
CA SER A 50 9.56 24.06 4.06
C SER A 50 9.73 23.04 5.20
N LYS A 51 10.10 23.53 6.40
CA LYS A 51 10.22 22.68 7.59
C LYS A 51 8.89 21.99 7.93
N GLY A 52 7.77 22.68 7.71
CA GLY A 52 6.42 22.13 7.92
C GLY A 52 6.12 20.95 7.00
N LEU A 53 6.44 21.08 5.72
CA LEU A 53 6.23 20.03 4.73
C LEU A 53 7.09 18.79 5.03
N LEU A 54 8.39 18.99 5.33
CA LEU A 54 9.26 17.87 5.70
C LEU A 54 8.75 17.13 6.95
N LYS A 55 8.24 17.86 7.94
CA LYS A 55 7.65 17.25 9.14
C LYS A 55 6.40 16.43 8.80
N ALA A 56 5.54 16.94 7.92
CA ALA A 56 4.35 16.22 7.47
C ALA A 56 4.71 14.92 6.75
N ILE A 57 5.64 14.98 5.80
CA ILE A 57 6.14 13.82 5.05
C ILE A 57 6.68 12.73 6.01
N LYS A 58 7.48 13.12 7.01
CA LYS A 58 8.03 12.18 7.99
C LYS A 58 6.94 11.48 8.81
N ARG A 59 5.87 12.20 9.18
CA ARG A 59 4.73 11.59 9.89
C ARG A 59 3.99 10.59 9.01
N SER A 60 3.73 10.94 7.76
CA SER A 60 3.06 10.02 6.82
C SER A 60 3.89 8.76 6.57
N ALA A 61 5.21 8.92 6.40
CA ALA A 61 6.11 7.78 6.25
C ALA A 61 6.12 6.86 7.48
N ALA A 62 6.08 7.44 8.69
CA ALA A 62 6.03 6.67 9.93
C ALA A 62 4.70 5.89 10.08
N ALA A 63 3.58 6.48 9.67
CA ALA A 63 2.28 5.80 9.65
C ALA A 63 2.27 4.57 8.71
N ASP A 64 3.02 4.65 7.61
CA ASP A 64 3.19 3.56 6.65
C ASP A 64 4.34 2.60 7.03
N GLY A 65 5.02 2.80 8.16
CA GLY A 65 6.13 1.96 8.60
C GLY A 65 7.37 2.00 7.71
N ILE A 66 7.57 3.05 6.91
CA ILE A 66 8.67 3.18 5.96
C ILE A 66 9.52 4.44 6.18
N SER A 67 10.75 4.45 5.64
CA SER A 67 11.59 5.65 5.72
C SER A 67 11.02 6.80 4.89
N TYR A 68 11.20 8.04 5.33
CA TYR A 68 10.67 9.22 4.61
C TYR A 68 11.23 9.34 3.18
N GLN A 69 12.45 8.87 2.92
CA GLN A 69 13.02 8.81 1.56
C GLN A 69 12.30 7.78 0.69
N LYS A 70 11.98 6.60 1.25
CA LYS A 70 11.19 5.57 0.55
C LYS A 70 9.79 6.09 0.24
N TYR A 71 9.18 6.79 1.19
CA TYR A 71 7.87 7.43 1.04
C TYR A 71 7.86 8.49 -0.08
N ILE A 72 8.87 9.37 -0.14
CA ILE A 72 8.97 10.35 -1.23
C ILE A 72 9.08 9.66 -2.60
N ARG A 73 9.96 8.65 -2.73
CA ARG A 73 10.12 7.91 -3.99
C ARG A 73 8.81 7.22 -4.40
N MET A 74 8.12 6.61 -3.45
CA MET A 74 6.81 5.99 -3.67
C MET A 74 5.80 6.96 -4.28
N ILE A 75 5.70 8.16 -3.71
CA ILE A 75 4.79 9.19 -4.22
C ILE A 75 5.17 9.62 -5.63
N LEU A 76 6.47 9.87 -5.88
CA LEU A 76 6.94 10.30 -7.20
C LEU A 76 6.65 9.23 -8.27
N GLU A 77 6.93 7.96 -7.98
CA GLU A 77 6.65 6.86 -8.90
C GLU A 77 5.15 6.66 -9.14
N GLN A 78 4.32 6.78 -8.11
CA GLN A 78 2.86 6.74 -8.26
C GLN A 78 2.34 7.90 -9.09
N ALA A 79 2.92 9.10 -8.94
CA ALA A 79 2.51 10.28 -9.70
C ALA A 79 2.78 10.11 -11.19
N VAL A 80 3.94 9.56 -11.57
CA VAL A 80 4.30 9.34 -13.00
C VAL A 80 3.72 8.07 -13.60
N SER A 81 3.34 7.08 -12.78
CA SER A 81 2.72 5.83 -13.25
C SER A 81 1.23 5.95 -13.54
N ARG A 82 0.57 7.04 -13.13
CA ARG A 82 -0.83 7.28 -13.47
C ARG A 82 -0.88 7.69 -14.94
N PRO A 83 -1.60 6.97 -15.81
CA PRO A 83 -1.82 7.44 -17.18
C PRO A 83 -2.50 8.81 -17.12
N ASP A 84 -2.03 9.74 -17.95
CA ASP A 84 -2.68 11.05 -18.12
C ASP A 84 -4.17 10.80 -18.40
N ARG A 85 -5.01 11.44 -17.60
CA ARG A 85 -6.47 11.44 -17.78
C ARG A 85 -6.87 12.50 -18.80
#